data_AF-A0A955YDS7-F1
#
_entry.id   AF-A0A955YDS7-F1
#
_cell.length_a   1.000
_cell.length_b   1.000
_cell.length_c   1.000
_cell.angle_alpha   90.00
_cell.angle_beta   90.00
_cell.angle_gamma   90.00
#
_symmetry.space_group_name_H-M   'P 1'
#
loop_
_entity.id
_entity.type
_entity.pdbx_description
1 polymer ?
#
loop_
_entity_poly.entity_id
_entity_poly.type
_entity_poly.pdbx_seq_one_letter_code
_entity_poly.pdbx_strand_id
1 'polypeptide(L)'
;MFDTPDFLRALVVGLLVGALLHVLSACGDIAPHDNGDQGPPRDLDAGPTDTGDAGDGYVERYVHVTLESEGQGTLTVDASDPERWVYLDLDTLREVEPEDPADDTGERRFDLAFRRFHIALNGGQT
;
A
#
# COMPACT_ATOMS: atom_id res chain seq x y z
N MET A 1 -20.06 4.10 51.80
CA MET A 1 -21.43 3.69 51.41
C MET A 1 -21.54 4.02 49.94
N PHE A 2 -21.33 3.04 49.07
CA PHE A 2 -21.40 3.26 47.62
C PHE A 2 -22.87 3.09 47.22
N ASP A 3 -23.44 4.13 46.59
CA ASP A 3 -24.83 4.10 46.14
C ASP A 3 -25.00 3.07 45.02
N THR A 4 -26.01 2.22 45.18
CA THR A 4 -26.26 1.01 44.38
C THR A 4 -26.53 1.22 42.86
N PRO A 5 -27.00 2.38 42.34
CA PRO A 5 -27.25 2.54 40.90
C PRO A 5 -25.99 2.78 40.05
N ASP A 6 -24.88 3.21 40.63
CA ASP A 6 -23.66 3.53 39.88
C ASP A 6 -22.82 2.29 39.55
N PHE A 7 -22.88 1.27 40.42
CA PHE A 7 -22.17 0.00 40.20
C PHE A 7 -22.76 -0.79 39.02
N LEU A 8 -24.09 -0.81 38.89
CA LEU A 8 -24.76 -1.48 37.77
C LEU A 8 -24.46 -0.81 36.43
N ARG A 9 -24.36 0.52 36.41
CA ARG A 9 -23.97 1.29 35.22
C ARG A 9 -22.53 1.02 34.81
N ALA A 10 -21.60 1.00 35.77
CA ALA A 10 -20.21 0.67 35.53
C ALA A 10 -20.05 -0.76 34.98
N LEU A 11 -20.85 -1.71 35.47
CA LEU A 11 -20.82 -3.10 35.01
C LEU A 11 -21.37 -3.25 33.59
N VAL A 12 -22.47 -2.55 33.25
CA VAL A 12 -23.05 -2.57 31.90
C VAL A 12 -22.12 -1.90 30.88
N VAL A 13 -21.53 -0.75 31.23
CA VAL A 13 -20.56 -0.05 30.36
C VAL A 13 -19.28 -0.86 30.20
N GLY A 14 -18.79 -1.49 31.26
CA GLY A 14 -17.62 -2.37 31.20
C GLY A 14 -17.84 -3.59 30.31
N LEU A 15 -19.03 -4.18 30.32
CA LEU A 15 -19.40 -5.31 29.45
C LEU A 15 -19.53 -4.89 27.98
N LEU A 16 -20.09 -3.71 27.71
CA LEU A 16 -20.21 -3.14 26.36
C LEU A 16 -18.86 -2.80 25.74
N VAL A 17 -17.95 -2.19 26.52
CA VAL A 17 -16.59 -1.86 26.06
C VAL A 17 -15.74 -3.13 25.93
N GLY A 18 -15.91 -4.11 26.83
CA GLY A 18 -15.20 -5.39 26.77
C GLY A 18 -15.60 -6.26 25.57
N ALA A 19 -16.89 -6.25 25.19
CA ALA A 19 -17.37 -6.97 24.02
C ALA A 19 -16.90 -6.33 22.70
N LEU A 20 -16.77 -5.00 22.66
CA LEU A 20 -16.28 -4.28 21.48
C LEU A 20 -14.78 -4.53 21.21
N LEU A 21 -13.99 -4.85 22.24
CA LEU A 21 -12.53 -5.03 22.12
C LEU A 21 -12.11 -6.44 21.62
N HIS A 22 -13.02 -7.41 21.49
CA HIS A 22 -12.70 -8.78 21.10
C HIS A 22 -12.85 -9.08 19.60
N VAL A 23 -13.26 -8.10 18.77
CA VAL A 23 -13.63 -8.35 17.36
C VAL A 23 -12.47 -8.13 16.37
N LEU A 24 -11.29 -7.70 16.82
CA LEU A 24 -10.19 -7.30 15.92
C LEU A 24 -9.15 -8.39 15.59
N SER A 25 -9.31 -9.64 16.04
CA SER A 25 -8.28 -10.68 15.84
C SER A 25 -8.53 -11.64 14.65
N ALA A 26 -9.31 -11.23 13.65
CA ALA A 26 -9.51 -12.03 12.44
C ALA A 26 -8.90 -11.36 11.21
N CYS A 27 -7.62 -10.97 11.29
CA CYS A 27 -6.82 -10.84 10.07
C CYS A 27 -6.19 -12.21 9.78
N GLY A 28 -6.78 -12.91 8.83
CA GLY A 28 -6.21 -14.11 8.24
C GLY A 28 -4.89 -13.78 7.56
N ASP A 29 -3.94 -14.68 7.73
CA ASP A 29 -2.60 -14.70 7.15
C ASP A 29 -2.67 -14.67 5.60
N ILE A 30 -2.64 -13.48 5.01
CA ILE A 30 -2.18 -13.25 3.63
C ILE A 30 -0.65 -13.08 3.67
N ALA A 31 0.07 -14.02 4.28
CA ALA A 31 1.42 -14.26 3.84
C ALA A 31 1.32 -15.00 2.49
N PRO A 32 1.70 -14.38 1.36
CA PRO A 32 1.95 -15.16 0.16
C PRO A 32 3.07 -16.15 0.49
N HIS A 33 2.72 -17.43 0.62
CA HIS A 33 3.69 -18.51 0.85
C HIS A 33 4.33 -18.99 -0.47
N ASP A 34 4.08 -18.28 -1.56
CA ASP A 34 4.66 -18.53 -2.88
C ASP A 34 4.58 -17.23 -3.69
N ASN A 35 5.71 -16.57 -3.95
CA ASN A 35 5.82 -15.41 -4.83
C ASN A 35 6.11 -15.82 -6.29
N GLY A 36 5.99 -17.10 -6.62
CA GLY A 36 6.21 -17.63 -7.97
C GLY A 36 7.66 -17.63 -8.43
N ASP A 37 8.62 -17.33 -7.55
CA ASP A 37 10.06 -17.24 -7.89
C ASP A 37 10.76 -18.61 -7.87
N GLN A 38 10.14 -19.60 -8.50
CA GLN A 38 10.74 -20.93 -8.74
C GLN A 38 11.17 -21.10 -10.22
N GLY A 39 11.25 -19.98 -10.96
CA GLY A 39 11.79 -20.00 -12.32
C GLY A 39 13.30 -20.22 -12.32
N PRO A 40 13.87 -20.95 -13.30
CA PRO A 40 15.32 -20.99 -13.47
C PRO A 40 15.87 -19.57 -13.69
N PRO A 41 17.16 -19.31 -13.37
CA PRO A 41 17.77 -18.00 -13.57
C PRO A 41 17.52 -17.54 -15.00
N ARG A 42 16.81 -16.42 -15.17
CA ARG A 42 16.69 -15.79 -16.47
C ARG A 42 17.98 -15.03 -16.73
N ASP A 43 18.72 -15.45 -17.76
CA ASP A 43 19.85 -14.71 -18.29
C ASP A 43 19.40 -13.28 -18.59
N LEU A 44 20.00 -12.31 -17.91
CA LEU A 44 19.82 -10.88 -18.18
C LEU A 44 20.60 -10.51 -19.45
N ASP A 45 20.17 -11.03 -20.59
CA ASP A 45 20.57 -10.50 -21.89
C ASP A 45 19.78 -9.22 -22.14
N ALA A 46 20.31 -8.11 -21.63
CA ALA A 46 19.83 -6.77 -21.95
C ALA A 46 20.21 -6.44 -23.41
N GLY A 47 19.50 -7.07 -24.35
CA GLY A 47 19.48 -6.65 -25.75
C GLY A 47 18.86 -5.25 -25.87
N PRO A 48 19.15 -4.53 -26.96
CA PRO A 48 18.65 -3.17 -27.14
C PRO A 48 17.12 -3.21 -27.18
N THR A 49 16.48 -2.52 -26.23
CA THR A 49 15.03 -2.29 -26.24
C THR A 49 14.69 -1.45 -27.46
N ASP A 50 14.11 -2.11 -28.45
CA ASP A 50 13.37 -1.51 -29.55
C ASP A 50 12.26 -0.63 -28.92
N THR A 51 12.47 0.69 -28.93
CA THR A 51 11.45 1.67 -28.53
C THR A 51 10.50 1.89 -29.70
N GLY A 52 9.86 0.80 -30.11
CA GLY A 52 8.73 0.81 -31.02
C GLY A 52 7.48 1.25 -30.26
N ASP A 53 6.99 2.43 -30.60
CA ASP A 53 5.73 3.02 -30.14
C ASP A 53 5.70 3.36 -28.64
N ALA A 54 6.26 4.53 -28.30
CA ALA A 54 6.04 5.14 -26.99
C ALA A 54 4.56 5.55 -26.90
N GLY A 55 3.73 4.67 -26.36
CA GLY A 55 2.46 5.07 -25.77
C GLY A 55 2.68 6.24 -24.80
N ASP A 56 1.63 7.03 -24.55
CA ASP A 56 1.68 8.22 -23.72
C ASP A 56 2.24 7.89 -22.31
N GLY A 57 3.54 8.07 -22.10
CA GLY A 57 4.25 7.67 -20.88
C GLY A 57 5.13 8.78 -20.34
N TYR A 58 5.48 8.70 -19.06
CA TYR A 58 6.32 9.70 -18.41
C TYR A 58 7.19 9.11 -17.30
N VAL A 59 8.25 9.84 -16.96
CA VAL A 59 9.25 9.43 -15.96
C VAL A 59 9.24 10.44 -14.81
N GLU A 60 9.13 9.92 -13.60
CA GLU A 60 9.34 10.62 -12.33
C GLU A 60 10.68 10.22 -11.71
N ARG A 61 10.90 10.55 -10.43
CA ARG A 61 12.21 10.35 -9.79
C ARG A 61 12.57 8.87 -9.66
N TYR A 62 11.62 8.04 -9.25
CA TYR A 62 11.80 6.59 -9.07
C TYR A 62 10.77 5.77 -9.82
N VAL A 63 9.93 6.40 -10.65
CA VAL A 63 8.77 5.75 -11.27
C VAL A 63 8.77 6.03 -12.77
N HIS A 64 8.56 4.98 -13.56
CA HIS A 64 8.35 5.09 -15.00
C HIS A 64 6.97 4.53 -15.34
N VAL A 65 6.15 5.34 -15.99
CA VAL A 65 4.78 5.01 -16.38
C VAL A 65 4.72 4.83 -17.90
N THR A 66 4.20 3.69 -18.33
CA THR A 66 3.87 3.41 -19.73
C THR A 66 2.37 3.17 -19.83
N LEU A 67 1.64 3.99 -20.60
CA LEU A 67 0.23 3.78 -20.86
C LEU A 67 0.03 3.02 -22.17
N GLU A 68 -0.87 2.05 -22.15
CA GLU A 68 -1.25 1.25 -23.32
C GLU A 68 -2.62 1.69 -23.85
N SER A 69 -3.52 2.09 -22.96
CA SER A 69 -4.83 2.70 -23.27
C SER A 69 -5.40 3.41 -22.03
N GLU A 70 -6.57 4.04 -22.16
CA GLU A 70 -7.24 4.68 -21.02
C GLU A 70 -7.49 3.67 -19.88
N GLY A 71 -6.89 3.93 -18.71
CA GLY A 71 -7.00 3.06 -17.54
C GLY A 71 -6.17 1.77 -17.58
N GLN A 72 -5.31 1.58 -18.59
CA GLN A 72 -4.40 0.44 -18.68
C GLN A 72 -2.96 0.89 -18.94
N GLY A 73 -2.05 0.39 -18.13
CA GLY A 73 -0.63 0.65 -18.29
C GLY A 73 0.24 -0.16 -17.35
N THR A 74 1.54 0.11 -17.41
CA THR A 74 2.57 -0.48 -16.57
C THR A 74 3.29 0.62 -15.79
N LEU A 75 3.47 0.43 -14.49
CA LEU A 75 4.39 1.21 -13.67
C LEU A 75 5.63 0.37 -13.33
N THR A 76 6.81 0.93 -13.58
CA THR A 76 8.10 0.38 -13.14
C THR A 76 8.66 1.27 -12.04
N VAL A 77 8.99 0.68 -10.88
CA VAL A 77 9.45 1.42 -9.69
C VAL A 77 10.88 1.01 -9.32
N ASP A 78 11.78 1.98 -9.18
CA ASP A 78 13.10 1.78 -8.59
C ASP A 78 13.00 1.86 -7.05
N ALA A 79 12.79 0.70 -6.43
CA ALA A 79 12.79 0.53 -4.97
C ALA A 79 14.12 -0.08 -4.46
N SER A 80 15.25 0.18 -5.14
CA SER A 80 16.55 -0.40 -4.78
C SER A 80 17.14 0.13 -3.47
N ASP A 81 16.69 1.27 -2.98
CA ASP A 81 17.10 1.84 -1.69
C ASP A 81 16.44 1.04 -0.53
N PRO A 82 17.23 0.51 0.43
CA PRO A 82 16.69 -0.30 1.53
C PRO A 82 15.91 0.52 2.59
N GLU A 83 16.08 1.83 2.64
CA GLU A 83 15.50 2.70 3.66
C GLU A 83 14.35 3.56 3.11
N ARG A 84 14.39 3.89 1.82
CA ARG A 84 13.38 4.74 1.17
C ARG A 84 12.12 3.99 0.76
N TRP A 85 10.98 4.58 1.06
CA TRP A 85 9.71 4.25 0.43
C TRP A 85 9.45 5.14 -0.78
N VAL A 86 8.96 4.54 -1.86
CA VAL A 86 8.40 5.24 -3.02
C VAL A 86 6.88 5.11 -2.94
N TYR A 87 6.18 6.24 -2.85
CA TYR A 87 4.72 6.28 -2.71
C TYR A 87 4.08 6.63 -4.05
N LEU A 88 2.98 5.96 -4.38
CA LEU A 88 2.26 6.08 -5.65
C LEU A 88 0.80 6.41 -5.40
N ASP A 89 0.31 7.43 -6.09
CA ASP A 89 -1.10 7.72 -6.30
C ASP A 89 -1.51 7.09 -7.64
N LEU A 90 -2.45 6.15 -7.62
CA LEU A 90 -2.92 5.46 -8.82
C LEU A 90 -4.03 6.22 -9.54
N ASP A 91 -4.73 7.15 -8.88
CA ASP A 91 -5.73 8.01 -9.53
C ASP A 91 -5.03 8.99 -10.48
N THR A 92 -3.89 9.53 -10.05
CA THR A 92 -3.09 10.46 -10.87
C THR A 92 -1.93 9.78 -11.60
N LEU A 93 -1.62 8.53 -11.25
CA LEU A 93 -0.49 7.72 -11.73
C LEU A 93 0.88 8.30 -11.37
N ARG A 94 0.97 9.06 -10.28
CA ARG A 94 2.17 9.85 -9.90
C ARG A 94 2.90 9.33 -8.68
N GLU A 95 4.19 9.67 -8.63
CA GLU A 95 4.96 9.58 -7.39
C GLU A 95 4.53 10.72 -6.46
N VAL A 96 4.30 10.41 -5.18
CA VAL A 96 3.92 11.40 -4.16
C VAL A 96 4.86 11.32 -2.95
N GLU A 97 4.88 12.39 -2.16
CA GLU A 97 5.60 12.45 -0.88
C GLU A 97 4.63 12.90 0.21
N PRO A 98 3.93 11.96 0.87
CA PRO A 98 3.02 12.27 1.96
C PRO A 98 3.76 12.92 3.13
N GLU A 99 3.13 13.87 3.82
CA GLU A 99 3.72 14.52 4.99
C GLU A 99 3.80 13.57 6.19
N ASP A 100 2.75 12.78 6.39
CA ASP A 100 2.71 11.65 7.32
C ASP A 100 2.06 10.45 6.64
N PRO A 101 2.83 9.43 6.21
CA PRO A 101 2.30 8.24 5.57
C PRO A 101 1.34 7.41 6.45
N ALA A 102 1.36 7.60 7.76
CA ALA A 102 0.46 6.92 8.68
C ALA A 102 -0.88 7.66 8.90
N ASP A 103 -0.94 8.94 8.55
CA ASP A 103 -2.12 9.81 8.63
C ASP A 103 -2.30 10.55 7.31
N ASP A 104 -2.56 9.77 6.27
CA ASP A 104 -2.60 10.25 4.89
C ASP A 104 -4.00 10.76 4.49
N THR A 105 -4.49 11.74 5.25
CA THR A 105 -5.76 12.43 4.99
C THR A 105 -5.59 13.74 4.21
N GLY A 106 -4.33 14.08 3.84
CA GLY A 106 -3.95 15.32 3.18
C GLY A 106 -4.19 15.33 1.67
N GLU A 107 -3.55 16.27 0.95
CA GLU A 107 -3.66 16.40 -0.51
C GLU A 107 -2.72 15.45 -1.27
N ARG A 108 -1.70 14.90 -0.61
CA ARG A 108 -0.66 14.04 -1.21
C ARG A 108 -0.88 12.58 -0.85
N ARG A 109 -2.08 12.10 -1.14
CA ARG A 109 -2.48 10.74 -0.78
C ARG A 109 -1.81 9.71 -1.68
N PHE A 110 -1.40 8.59 -1.10
CA PHE A 110 -0.88 7.44 -1.84
C PHE A 110 -1.84 6.26 -1.72
N ASP A 111 -1.82 5.38 -2.71
CA ASP A 111 -2.53 4.10 -2.71
C ASP A 111 -1.58 2.94 -2.39
N LEU A 112 -0.42 2.94 -3.05
CA LEU A 112 0.62 1.91 -2.95
C LEU A 112 1.96 2.54 -2.56
N ALA A 113 2.76 1.82 -1.77
CA ALA A 113 4.15 2.19 -1.54
C ALA A 113 5.09 0.99 -1.63
N PHE A 114 6.29 1.21 -2.15
CA PHE A 114 7.32 0.20 -2.35
C PHE A 114 8.61 0.56 -1.63
N ARG A 115 9.22 -0.42 -0.94
CA ARG A 115 10.59 -0.35 -0.42
C ARG A 115 11.23 -1.71 -0.55
N ARG A 116 12.22 -1.85 -1.43
CA ARG A 116 12.72 -3.17 -1.84
C ARG A 116 11.55 -4.05 -2.28
N PHE A 117 11.34 -5.15 -1.57
CA PHE A 117 10.27 -6.11 -1.82
C PHE A 117 9.09 -5.93 -0.85
N HIS A 118 9.15 -4.94 0.04
CA HIS A 118 8.05 -4.58 0.91
C HIS A 118 7.05 -3.72 0.16
N ILE A 119 5.77 -4.05 0.35
CA ILE A 119 4.63 -3.32 -0.21
C ILE A 119 3.77 -2.86 0.97
N ALA A 120 3.37 -1.59 0.94
CA ALA A 120 2.37 -1.03 1.85
C ALA A 120 1.18 -0.52 1.06
N LEU A 121 0.00 -0.61 1.67
CA LEU A 121 -1.28 -0.18 1.10
C LEU A 121 -1.87 0.89 2.01
N ASN A 122 -2.43 1.95 1.42
CA ASN A 122 -3.21 2.92 2.18
C ASN A 122 -4.71 2.62 2.13
N GLY A 123 -5.09 1.42 2.59
CA GLY A 123 -6.45 1.08 3.05
C GLY A 123 -7.68 1.34 2.14
N GLY A 124 -7.53 1.86 0.92
CA GLY A 124 -8.64 2.23 0.04
C GLY A 124 -9.55 3.33 0.62
N GLN A 125 -9.00 4.32 1.34
CA GLN A 125 -9.79 5.47 1.81
C GLN A 125 -10.10 6.39 0.63
N THR A 126 -11.25 6.14 0.00
CA THR A 126 -11.84 6.99 -1.04
C THR A 126 -12.66 8.13 -0.43
#